data_AF-A0A1B9IS99-F1
#
_entry.id   AF-A0A1B9IS99-F1
#
_cell.length_a   1.000
_cell.length_b   1.000
_cell.length_c   1.000
_cell.angle_alpha   90.00
_cell.angle_beta   90.00
_cell.angle_gamma   90.00
#
_symmetry.space_group_name_H-M   'P 1'
#
loop_
_entity.id
_entity.type
_entity.pdbx_description
1 polymer ?
#
loop_
_entity_poly.entity_id
_entity_poly.type
_entity_poly.pdbx_seq_one_letter_code
_entity_poly.pdbx_strand_id
1 'polypeptide(L)'
;MSRPRSRFLPTRRSLPFIILSTIFVLYKSVPSDISSRAPRLSSYLSSEEVYYPHPNAHAQYDSPISMRSAGDHGTFVETSAYDLPKLIKSKSTTKRQRSKRSEITEEGQKRQVIGEEEEENEVSGISDLRIAVLEHAGFHEEVVGAVLKTLTDIGANFTLYRDKFRWGYDEVLSSGMNYTTPPTMYSDGTFADAVSNGEIDVTIHISCDHEFWNWPRNVPAYEAMKNNQNMEVICMLHELENLSEKERNSWEVAAKQNRLTYLTLSKHVKNYLKNEVLKWSHSLKQLHWGKVDVEEFVPIFPVDASRLPDSEDVSVSEFFPKRAERIPSRLAILGNIQPWRRTYNPILSDLHAAIEADPAAWGYLPLSSEPNSTYISSNDDSRPPVTLHFIGSLAPTAELNIPDSMRDMVFIHSGLEYISFYRLLGSMDLVLPAFMGWTYLEKKLSSAIPAGVVSRVPVLGSELLLNAYQFLRDPSIVLHAPGLREIEAILLLRKGIDPYTNQPKSHHASSGTGVTKPLLPGKITYNIQTGEKKQLRLGMKKRNDDIPTKSIGSSSEEDWNEYHDRLYKANKEMMLELLEVLSRRIGDRKIKSMVVDAPDVPVQENKVETVVQ
;
A
#
# COMPACT_ATOMS: atom_id res chain seq x y z
N MET A 1 53.23 -50.12 -36.84
CA MET A 1 52.79 -50.88 -35.66
C MET A 1 51.81 -50.04 -34.86
N SER A 2 50.51 -50.29 -35.06
CA SER A 2 49.38 -49.61 -34.42
C SER A 2 48.95 -50.37 -33.17
N ARG A 3 48.76 -49.67 -32.05
CA ARG A 3 48.15 -50.21 -30.81
C ARG A 3 46.70 -49.71 -30.65
N PRO A 4 45.80 -50.51 -30.06
CA PRO A 4 44.35 -50.32 -30.14
C PRO A 4 43.80 -49.33 -29.10
N ARG A 5 42.70 -48.67 -29.46
CA ARG A 5 41.89 -47.78 -28.60
C ARG A 5 41.28 -48.56 -27.43
N SER A 6 41.45 -48.05 -26.21
CA SER A 6 40.79 -48.56 -25.01
C SER A 6 39.30 -48.21 -25.03
N ARG A 7 38.46 -49.20 -24.68
CA ARG A 7 37.02 -49.04 -24.50
C ARG A 7 36.78 -48.33 -23.16
N PHE A 8 36.11 -47.19 -23.19
CA PHE A 8 35.58 -46.54 -22.00
C PHE A 8 34.42 -47.38 -21.45
N LEU A 9 34.61 -47.98 -20.28
CA LEU A 9 33.52 -48.51 -19.48
C LEU A 9 33.03 -47.40 -18.53
N PRO A 10 31.72 -47.11 -18.46
CA PRO A 10 31.18 -46.14 -17.53
C PRO A 10 31.45 -46.58 -16.09
N THR A 11 31.90 -45.65 -15.26
CA THR A 11 32.20 -45.89 -13.85
C THR A 11 30.90 -46.16 -13.07
N ARG A 12 30.97 -46.98 -12.00
CA ARG A 12 29.80 -47.35 -11.16
C ARG A 12 28.94 -46.18 -10.66
N ARG A 13 29.45 -44.95 -10.69
CA ARG A 13 28.72 -43.73 -10.30
C ARG A 13 27.83 -43.15 -11.41
N SER A 14 28.08 -43.42 -12.68
CA SER A 14 27.24 -42.93 -13.79
C SER A 14 26.10 -43.87 -14.16
N LEU A 15 26.13 -45.12 -13.70
CA LEU A 15 25.09 -46.12 -13.96
C LEU A 15 23.66 -45.66 -13.55
N PRO A 16 23.41 -45.08 -12.36
CA PRO A 16 22.06 -44.65 -11.98
C PRO A 16 21.54 -43.52 -12.88
N PHE A 17 22.40 -42.62 -13.35
CA PHE A 17 22.01 -41.53 -14.25
C PHE A 17 21.71 -42.02 -15.66
N ILE A 18 22.47 -43.00 -16.16
CA ILE A 18 22.20 -43.63 -17.44
C ILE A 18 20.87 -44.39 -17.38
N ILE A 19 20.64 -45.17 -16.31
CA ILE A 19 19.38 -45.92 -16.11
C ILE A 19 18.18 -44.96 -16.04
N LEU A 20 18.26 -43.89 -15.24
CA LEU A 20 17.18 -42.92 -15.10
C LEU A 20 16.89 -42.19 -16.42
N SER A 21 17.93 -41.84 -17.19
CA SER A 21 17.80 -41.21 -18.51
C SER A 21 17.16 -42.17 -19.52
N THR A 22 17.56 -43.44 -19.55
CA THR A 22 16.91 -44.45 -20.42
C THR A 22 15.46 -44.71 -20.02
N ILE A 23 15.11 -44.71 -18.73
CA ILE A 23 13.73 -44.85 -18.27
C ILE A 23 12.89 -43.64 -18.73
N PHE A 24 13.44 -42.43 -18.65
CA PHE A 24 12.73 -41.21 -19.08
C PHE A 24 12.53 -41.16 -20.60
N VAL A 25 13.53 -41.59 -21.37
CA VAL A 25 13.44 -41.69 -22.85
C VAL A 25 12.46 -42.79 -23.25
N LEU A 26 12.46 -43.94 -22.57
CA LEU A 26 11.50 -45.03 -22.81
C LEU A 26 10.06 -44.64 -22.43
N TYR A 27 9.87 -43.91 -21.33
CA TYR A 27 8.55 -43.40 -20.93
C TYR A 27 7.98 -42.40 -21.95
N LYS A 28 8.84 -41.55 -22.52
CA LYS A 28 8.46 -40.59 -23.58
C LYS A 28 8.28 -41.22 -24.97
N SER A 29 8.72 -42.46 -25.19
CA SER A 29 8.62 -43.14 -26.48
C SER A 29 7.54 -44.23 -26.52
N VAL A 30 6.69 -44.33 -25.49
CA VAL A 30 5.46 -45.12 -25.56
C VAL A 30 4.44 -44.38 -26.45
N PRO A 31 4.01 -44.96 -27.58
CA PRO A 31 2.99 -44.37 -28.44
C PRO A 31 1.65 -44.25 -27.69
N SER A 32 0.99 -43.10 -27.83
CA SER A 32 -0.26 -42.73 -27.15
C SER A 32 -1.52 -43.53 -27.55
N ASP A 33 -1.36 -44.64 -28.28
CA ASP A 33 -2.48 -45.40 -28.89
C ASP A 33 -2.96 -46.61 -28.07
N ILE A 34 -2.56 -46.76 -26.80
CA ILE A 34 -3.03 -47.84 -25.91
C ILE A 34 -4.05 -47.33 -24.85
N SER A 35 -4.51 -46.09 -24.94
CA SER A 35 -5.49 -45.52 -23.98
C SER A 35 -6.98 -45.72 -24.34
N SER A 36 -7.34 -46.65 -25.25
CA SER A 36 -8.73 -46.77 -25.73
C SER A 36 -9.48 -48.06 -25.37
N ARG A 37 -8.94 -48.96 -24.53
CA ARG A 37 -9.69 -50.13 -24.03
C ARG A 37 -9.31 -50.55 -22.61
N ALA A 38 -9.97 -49.95 -21.62
CA ALA A 38 -10.22 -50.54 -20.30
C ALA A 38 -11.48 -49.90 -19.67
N PRO A 39 -12.22 -50.64 -18.81
CA PRO A 39 -13.66 -50.46 -18.61
C PRO A 39 -14.02 -49.32 -17.65
N ARG A 40 -15.23 -48.79 -17.84
CA ARG A 40 -15.88 -47.78 -17.00
C ARG A 40 -15.86 -48.16 -15.51
N LEU A 41 -15.08 -47.39 -14.74
CA LEU A 41 -15.26 -47.18 -13.31
C LEU A 41 -15.52 -45.67 -13.13
N SER A 42 -16.77 -45.26 -13.38
CA SER A 42 -17.27 -43.93 -13.03
C SER A 42 -18.26 -44.08 -11.88
N SER A 43 -17.70 -44.08 -10.67
CA SER A 43 -18.40 -43.80 -9.42
C SER A 43 -17.30 -43.67 -8.38
N TYR A 44 -17.33 -42.61 -7.56
CA TYR A 44 -16.29 -42.12 -6.65
C TYR A 44 -15.43 -41.01 -7.24
N LEU A 45 -15.53 -39.84 -6.60
CA LEU A 45 -14.89 -38.53 -6.87
C LEU A 45 -15.69 -37.58 -7.78
N SER A 46 -16.90 -37.23 -7.33
CA SER A 46 -17.57 -35.96 -7.63
C SER A 46 -18.59 -35.69 -6.52
N SER A 47 -18.23 -34.79 -5.59
CA SER A 47 -19.10 -33.93 -4.76
C SER A 47 -18.34 -33.52 -3.50
N GLU A 48 -17.69 -32.35 -3.51
CA GLU A 48 -17.55 -31.57 -2.27
C GLU A 48 -18.60 -30.46 -2.37
N GLU A 49 -19.81 -30.83 -1.93
CA GLU A 49 -20.85 -29.88 -1.58
C GLU A 49 -20.45 -29.16 -0.30
N VAL A 50 -20.57 -27.84 -0.30
CA VAL A 50 -20.50 -26.98 0.88
C VAL A 50 -21.70 -27.31 1.77
N TYR A 51 -21.45 -27.97 2.90
CA TYR A 51 -22.50 -28.41 3.84
C TYR A 51 -22.59 -27.46 5.04
N TYR A 52 -23.72 -26.80 5.21
CA TYR A 52 -24.10 -26.09 6.45
C TYR A 52 -24.48 -27.11 7.55
N PRO A 53 -24.12 -26.91 8.83
CA PRO A 53 -24.39 -27.90 9.86
C PRO A 53 -25.83 -27.79 10.42
N HIS A 54 -26.53 -28.93 10.45
CA HIS A 54 -27.65 -29.19 11.36
C HIS A 54 -27.23 -30.28 12.37
N PRO A 55 -27.78 -30.32 13.60
CA PRO A 55 -27.18 -30.96 14.76
C PRO A 55 -27.60 -32.43 14.89
N ASN A 56 -26.61 -33.32 15.01
CA ASN A 56 -26.60 -34.55 15.84
C ASN A 56 -25.63 -35.58 15.26
N ALA A 57 -24.44 -35.72 15.86
CA ALA A 57 -23.74 -37.00 16.00
C ALA A 57 -22.47 -36.80 16.83
N HIS A 58 -22.49 -37.29 18.07
CA HIS A 58 -21.31 -37.46 18.92
C HIS A 58 -20.41 -38.58 18.40
N ALA A 59 -19.09 -38.37 18.39
CA ALA A 59 -18.11 -39.44 18.60
C ALA A 59 -16.77 -38.87 19.11
N GLN A 60 -16.32 -39.43 20.24
CA GLN A 60 -15.09 -39.13 20.98
C GLN A 60 -13.82 -39.52 20.21
N TYR A 61 -12.76 -38.72 20.33
CA TYR A 61 -11.38 -39.21 20.29
C TYR A 61 -10.47 -38.36 21.19
N ASP A 62 -9.97 -38.98 22.26
CA ASP A 62 -8.90 -38.46 23.13
C ASP A 62 -7.52 -38.76 22.52
N SER A 63 -6.62 -37.78 22.51
CA SER A 63 -5.16 -38.00 22.65
C SER A 63 -4.41 -36.70 23.01
N PRO A 64 -3.43 -36.74 23.93
CA PRO A 64 -2.74 -35.54 24.43
C PRO A 64 -1.44 -35.27 23.64
N ILE A 65 -1.23 -34.04 23.17
CA ILE A 65 0.07 -33.63 22.63
C ILE A 65 0.58 -32.40 23.41
N SER A 66 1.75 -32.63 24.01
CA SER A 66 2.53 -31.73 24.84
C SER A 66 3.08 -30.52 24.05
N MET A 67 2.83 -29.30 24.54
CA MET A 67 3.47 -28.09 24.06
C MET A 67 4.76 -27.82 24.86
N ARG A 68 5.89 -27.69 24.16
CA ARG A 68 7.10 -27.04 24.68
C ARG A 68 7.11 -25.59 24.22
N SER A 69 7.05 -24.69 25.19
CA SER A 69 7.23 -23.24 25.06
C SER A 69 8.59 -22.91 24.42
N ALA A 70 8.58 -22.05 23.40
CA ALA A 70 9.77 -21.38 22.90
C ALA A 70 9.99 -20.11 23.71
N GLY A 71 11.14 -20.05 24.36
CA GLY A 71 11.43 -19.16 25.47
C GLY A 71 11.68 -17.70 25.11
N ASP A 72 11.48 -16.89 26.15
CA ASP A 72 12.15 -15.63 26.42
C ASP A 72 13.61 -15.65 25.97
N HIS A 73 14.03 -14.68 25.16
CA HIS A 73 15.28 -13.92 25.28
C HIS A 73 15.39 -12.90 24.14
N GLY A 74 15.28 -11.63 24.48
CA GLY A 74 15.45 -10.52 23.53
C GLY A 74 15.20 -9.15 24.13
N THR A 75 15.67 -8.91 25.37
CA THR A 75 15.76 -7.57 25.95
C THR A 75 16.77 -6.75 25.15
N PHE A 76 16.31 -5.76 24.39
CA PHE A 76 17.18 -4.70 23.88
C PHE A 76 16.61 -3.32 24.20
N VAL A 77 17.56 -2.49 24.62
CA VAL A 77 17.46 -1.24 25.36
C VAL A 77 16.80 -0.14 24.53
N GLU A 78 15.82 0.53 25.15
CA GLU A 78 15.26 1.81 24.71
C GLU A 78 16.37 2.82 24.46
N THR A 79 16.36 3.47 23.30
CA THR A 79 16.92 4.83 23.18
C THR A 79 15.89 5.71 22.50
N SER A 80 15.28 6.58 23.31
CA SER A 80 14.52 7.73 22.84
C SER A 80 15.50 8.75 22.26
N ALA A 81 15.25 9.18 21.02
CA ALA A 81 16.03 10.23 20.37
C ALA A 81 15.19 11.50 20.24
N TYR A 82 15.12 12.27 21.33
CA TYR A 82 14.91 13.71 21.24
C TYR A 82 16.19 14.42 21.73
N ASP A 83 16.63 15.37 20.87
CA ASP A 83 17.53 16.51 21.07
C ASP A 83 19.04 16.46 20.73
N LEU A 84 19.37 17.25 19.67
CA LEU A 84 20.51 18.18 19.44
C LEU A 84 21.63 17.80 18.42
N PRO A 85 22.35 18.77 17.77
CA PRO A 85 22.19 20.25 17.69
C PRO A 85 22.25 20.88 16.27
N LYS A 86 22.00 22.19 16.24
CA LYS A 86 22.14 23.21 15.16
C LYS A 86 23.35 23.03 14.20
N LEU A 87 23.12 23.37 12.91
CA LEU A 87 24.03 23.82 11.82
C LEU A 87 23.71 23.01 10.55
N ILE A 88 23.03 23.55 9.53
CA ILE A 88 23.61 24.35 8.45
C ILE A 88 22.56 25.35 7.94
N LYS A 89 22.95 26.63 7.88
CA LYS A 89 22.21 27.69 7.19
C LYS A 89 22.21 27.41 5.69
N SER A 90 21.07 27.09 5.08
CA SER A 90 20.91 27.22 3.62
C SER A 90 20.22 28.54 3.31
N LYS A 91 21.00 29.44 2.71
CA LYS A 91 20.56 30.65 2.04
C LYS A 91 19.61 30.29 0.88
N SER A 92 18.35 30.70 0.94
CA SER A 92 17.51 30.87 -0.26
C SER A 92 16.42 31.92 -0.04
N THR A 93 16.79 33.08 0.49
CA THR A 93 16.01 34.30 0.36
C THR A 93 16.81 35.32 -0.42
N THR A 94 16.89 35.14 -1.74
CA THR A 94 17.42 36.16 -2.63
C THR A 94 16.78 36.03 -4.01
N LYS A 95 15.51 36.43 -4.13
CA LYS A 95 14.90 36.98 -5.36
C LYS A 95 13.43 37.34 -5.13
N ARG A 96 13.17 38.35 -4.30
CA ARG A 96 11.94 39.16 -4.37
C ARG A 96 12.06 40.38 -3.46
N GLN A 97 12.88 41.34 -3.89
CA GLN A 97 12.77 42.74 -3.44
C GLN A 97 13.72 43.59 -4.28
N ARG A 98 13.27 43.98 -5.48
CA ARG A 98 13.85 45.11 -6.22
C ARG A 98 12.83 45.67 -7.21
N SER A 99 11.85 46.40 -6.68
CA SER A 99 11.10 47.45 -7.39
C SER A 99 10.02 47.98 -6.45
N LYS A 100 10.29 49.13 -5.81
CA LYS A 100 9.34 50.22 -5.50
C LYS A 100 10.00 51.21 -4.53
N ARG A 101 10.59 52.26 -5.11
CA ARG A 101 10.85 53.53 -4.43
C ARG A 101 10.63 54.67 -5.44
N SER A 102 9.47 55.30 -5.33
CA SER A 102 9.13 56.69 -5.72
C SER A 102 7.66 56.88 -5.35
N GLU A 103 7.37 57.36 -4.14
CA GLU A 103 6.99 58.76 -3.84
C GLU A 103 5.66 59.20 -4.48
N ILE A 104 4.62 59.13 -3.64
CA ILE A 104 3.59 60.13 -3.31
C ILE A 104 3.17 61.10 -4.44
N THR A 105 1.91 60.96 -4.85
CA THR A 105 0.97 62.10 -4.87
C THR A 105 -0.47 61.59 -4.78
N GLU A 106 -1.25 62.20 -3.90
CA GLU A 106 -2.70 62.03 -3.75
C GLU A 106 -3.42 62.65 -4.95
N GLU A 107 -4.42 61.94 -5.49
CA GLU A 107 -5.82 62.37 -5.62
C GLU A 107 -6.56 61.46 -6.60
N GLY A 108 -7.87 61.38 -6.42
CA GLY A 108 -8.68 60.22 -6.76
C GLY A 108 -8.93 59.98 -8.24
N GLN A 109 -9.19 58.71 -8.57
CA GLN A 109 -10.16 58.36 -9.61
C GLN A 109 -10.56 56.88 -9.52
N LYS A 110 -11.88 56.68 -9.54
CA LYS A 110 -12.59 55.42 -9.76
C LYS A 110 -11.98 54.66 -10.96
N ARG A 111 -11.50 53.42 -10.73
CA ARG A 111 -11.32 52.39 -11.77
C ARG A 111 -11.65 51.04 -11.13
N GLN A 112 -12.76 50.45 -11.57
CA GLN A 112 -12.79 49.35 -12.54
C GLN A 112 -12.22 48.07 -11.92
N VAL A 113 -13.15 47.20 -11.55
CA VAL A 113 -12.94 45.78 -11.27
C VAL A 113 -12.31 45.18 -12.52
N ILE A 114 -10.99 45.05 -12.50
CA ILE A 114 -10.23 44.26 -13.48
C ILE A 114 -10.44 42.82 -13.04
N GLY A 115 -11.03 42.04 -13.94
CA GLY A 115 -11.23 40.61 -13.75
C GLY A 115 -9.91 39.93 -13.42
N GLU A 116 -9.97 39.04 -12.44
CA GLU A 116 -8.97 38.01 -12.23
C GLU A 116 -8.97 37.14 -13.49
N GLU A 117 -8.20 37.52 -14.50
CA GLU A 117 -7.70 36.58 -15.50
C GLU A 117 -6.78 35.64 -14.73
N GLU A 118 -7.34 34.48 -14.37
CA GLU A 118 -6.58 33.34 -13.86
C GLU A 118 -5.44 33.10 -14.84
N GLU A 119 -4.19 33.32 -14.40
CA GLU A 119 -2.99 32.95 -15.14
C GLU A 119 -3.04 31.43 -15.37
N GLU A 120 -3.57 31.00 -16.52
CA GLU A 120 -3.41 29.66 -17.11
C GLU A 120 -1.93 29.42 -17.54
N ASN A 121 -0.96 29.98 -16.82
CA ASN A 121 0.45 29.96 -17.15
C ASN A 121 1.14 28.74 -16.54
N GLU A 122 1.83 27.98 -17.42
CA GLU A 122 2.92 27.03 -17.12
C GLU A 122 2.62 25.57 -16.71
N VAL A 123 1.41 25.01 -16.90
CA VAL A 123 1.25 23.52 -16.84
C VAL A 123 1.81 22.82 -18.11
N SER A 124 2.30 23.59 -19.10
CA SER A 124 2.74 23.08 -20.41
C SER A 124 3.91 22.08 -20.38
N GLY A 125 4.71 22.05 -19.30
CA GLY A 125 5.87 21.17 -19.22
C GLY A 125 5.56 19.69 -18.94
N ILE A 126 4.36 19.38 -18.42
CA ILE A 126 3.98 18.01 -18.04
C ILE A 126 3.25 17.31 -19.19
N SER A 127 2.46 18.04 -19.99
CA SER A 127 1.72 17.49 -21.13
C SER A 127 2.63 16.87 -22.19
N ASP A 128 3.88 17.31 -22.25
CA ASP A 128 4.88 16.83 -23.21
C ASP A 128 5.63 15.57 -22.73
N LEU A 129 5.47 15.17 -21.46
CA LEU A 129 6.12 13.97 -20.93
C LEU A 129 5.40 12.71 -21.42
N ARG A 130 6.17 11.78 -21.98
CA ARG A 130 5.69 10.42 -22.30
C ARG A 130 5.96 9.51 -21.11
N ILE A 131 4.90 9.21 -20.36
CA ILE A 131 4.99 8.45 -19.10
C ILE A 131 4.61 6.99 -19.34
N ALA A 132 5.47 6.07 -18.88
CA ALA A 132 5.15 4.64 -18.79
C ALA A 132 4.82 4.28 -17.35
N VAL A 133 3.68 3.64 -17.11
CA VAL A 133 3.39 2.97 -15.85
C VAL A 133 3.69 1.49 -16.04
N LEU A 134 4.64 0.94 -15.30
CA LEU A 134 5.08 -0.44 -15.44
C LEU A 134 4.67 -1.26 -14.22
N GLU A 135 3.91 -2.34 -14.43
CA GLU A 135 3.62 -3.35 -13.41
C GLU A 135 3.71 -4.76 -14.01
N HIS A 136 4.79 -5.47 -13.72
CA HIS A 136 5.14 -6.76 -14.33
C HIS A 136 5.16 -7.95 -13.36
N ALA A 137 5.09 -7.68 -12.05
CA ALA A 137 5.02 -8.71 -11.01
C ALA A 137 3.60 -9.25 -10.89
N GLY A 138 2.64 -8.36 -11.13
CA GLY A 138 1.23 -8.63 -11.14
C GLY A 138 0.57 -8.39 -9.79
N PHE A 139 1.26 -8.15 -8.67
CA PHE A 139 0.69 -8.27 -7.31
C PHE A 139 0.00 -7.03 -6.72
N HIS A 140 0.20 -5.87 -7.31
CA HIS A 140 -0.08 -4.59 -6.66
C HIS A 140 -1.13 -3.77 -7.42
N GLU A 141 -2.22 -4.43 -7.80
CA GLU A 141 -3.34 -3.80 -8.49
C GLU A 141 -3.85 -2.53 -7.81
N GLU A 142 -3.98 -2.50 -6.48
CA GLU A 142 -4.44 -1.34 -5.74
C GLU A 142 -3.54 -0.11 -5.91
N VAL A 143 -2.22 -0.34 -6.06
CA VAL A 143 -1.26 0.73 -6.29
C VAL A 143 -1.30 1.19 -7.74
N VAL A 144 -1.50 0.26 -8.68
CA VAL A 144 -1.77 0.60 -10.09
C VAL A 144 -2.98 1.52 -10.17
N GLY A 145 -4.13 1.17 -9.57
CA GLY A 145 -5.34 2.01 -9.61
C GLY A 145 -5.11 3.42 -9.06
N ALA A 146 -4.40 3.56 -7.95
CA ALA A 146 -4.06 4.86 -7.38
C ALA A 146 -3.19 5.73 -8.30
N VAL A 147 -2.18 5.12 -8.95
CA VAL A 147 -1.31 5.82 -9.89
C VAL A 147 -2.07 6.24 -11.14
N LEU A 148 -2.86 5.33 -11.73
CA LEU A 148 -3.70 5.64 -12.89
C LEU A 148 -4.68 6.78 -12.58
N LYS A 149 -5.32 6.76 -11.40
CA LYS A 149 -6.23 7.83 -10.97
C LYS A 149 -5.50 9.16 -10.90
N THR A 150 -4.34 9.18 -10.24
CA THR A 150 -3.55 10.40 -10.05
C THR A 150 -3.08 10.98 -11.39
N LEU A 151 -2.58 10.13 -12.30
CA LEU A 151 -2.15 10.56 -13.63
C LEU A 151 -3.32 11.07 -14.49
N THR A 152 -4.49 10.46 -14.36
CA THR A 152 -5.73 10.93 -15.02
C THR A 152 -6.14 12.30 -14.50
N ASP A 153 -6.10 12.52 -13.18
CA ASP A 153 -6.50 13.79 -12.54
C ASP A 153 -5.60 14.98 -12.89
N ILE A 154 -4.35 14.71 -13.26
CA ILE A 154 -3.40 15.72 -13.72
C ILE A 154 -3.39 15.87 -15.25
N GLY A 155 -4.18 15.08 -15.98
CA GLY A 155 -4.22 15.11 -17.44
C GLY A 155 -2.91 14.66 -18.09
N ALA A 156 -2.14 13.79 -17.44
CA ALA A 156 -0.88 13.30 -18.00
C ALA A 156 -1.13 12.30 -19.14
N ASN A 157 -0.27 12.34 -20.16
CA ASN A 157 -0.25 11.33 -21.20
C ASN A 157 0.59 10.13 -20.75
N PHE A 158 -0.06 8.99 -20.51
CA PHE A 158 0.62 7.79 -20.02
C PHE A 158 0.15 6.52 -20.71
N THR A 159 1.02 5.51 -20.72
CA THR A 159 0.73 4.14 -21.18
C THR A 159 0.99 3.16 -20.04
N LEU A 160 0.00 2.31 -19.73
CA LEU A 160 0.16 1.22 -18.77
C LEU A 160 0.73 -0.02 -19.48
N TYR A 161 1.89 -0.48 -19.03
CA TYR A 161 2.54 -1.71 -19.47
C TYR A 161 2.31 -2.82 -18.45
N ARG A 162 1.45 -3.78 -18.79
CA ARG A 162 1.21 -5.05 -18.05
C ARG A 162 0.55 -6.07 -18.98
N ASP A 163 0.67 -7.35 -18.68
CA ASP A 163 0.08 -8.40 -19.54
C ASP A 163 -1.45 -8.46 -19.46
N LYS A 164 -2.00 -8.40 -18.24
CA LYS A 164 -3.46 -8.44 -18.00
C LYS A 164 -3.80 -7.97 -16.60
N PHE A 165 -5.02 -7.46 -16.42
CA PHE A 165 -5.63 -7.35 -15.10
C PHE A 165 -5.97 -8.75 -14.55
N ARG A 166 -5.90 -8.93 -13.23
CA ARG A 166 -6.21 -10.19 -12.55
C ARG A 166 -7.48 -10.01 -11.72
N TRP A 167 -8.19 -11.11 -11.50
CA TRP A 167 -9.32 -11.18 -10.56
C TRP A 167 -10.35 -10.06 -10.75
N GLY A 168 -10.69 -9.74 -12.00
CA GLY A 168 -11.67 -8.72 -12.36
C GLY A 168 -11.29 -7.27 -12.00
N TYR A 169 -10.00 -6.96 -11.81
CA TYR A 169 -9.61 -5.60 -11.39
C TYR A 169 -9.93 -4.51 -12.42
N ASP A 170 -10.00 -4.85 -13.70
CA ASP A 170 -10.48 -3.96 -14.77
C ASP A 170 -11.91 -3.47 -14.54
N GLU A 171 -12.79 -4.32 -13.99
CA GLU A 171 -14.14 -3.93 -13.62
C GLU A 171 -14.14 -2.90 -12.49
N VAL A 172 -13.25 -3.04 -11.51
CA VAL A 172 -13.08 -2.05 -10.43
C VAL A 172 -12.62 -0.71 -10.99
N LEU A 173 -11.65 -0.71 -11.91
CA LEU A 173 -11.19 0.52 -12.57
C LEU A 173 -12.29 1.18 -13.41
N SER A 174 -13.05 0.39 -14.17
CA SER A 174 -14.15 0.90 -14.99
C SER A 174 -15.28 1.48 -14.13
N SER A 175 -15.65 0.80 -13.05
CA SER A 175 -16.74 1.21 -12.16
C SER A 175 -16.37 2.40 -11.26
N GLY A 176 -15.14 2.42 -10.72
CA GLY A 176 -14.70 3.44 -9.77
C GLY A 176 -14.16 4.72 -10.40
N MET A 177 -13.50 4.63 -11.57
CA MET A 177 -12.81 5.77 -12.20
C MET A 177 -13.08 5.91 -13.70
N ASN A 178 -14.02 5.13 -14.27
CA ASN A 178 -14.32 5.12 -15.70
C ASN A 178 -13.08 4.85 -16.59
N TYR A 179 -12.12 4.08 -16.06
CA TYR A 179 -10.91 3.73 -16.79
C TYR A 179 -11.12 2.44 -17.57
N THR A 180 -11.14 2.54 -18.89
CA THR A 180 -11.44 1.44 -19.82
C THR A 180 -10.31 1.14 -20.79
N THR A 181 -9.19 1.86 -20.68
CA THR A 181 -8.04 1.65 -21.56
C THR A 181 -7.36 0.32 -21.22
N PRO A 182 -7.29 -0.63 -22.16
CA PRO A 182 -6.60 -1.89 -21.92
C PRO A 182 -5.08 -1.64 -21.76
N PRO A 183 -4.39 -2.47 -20.96
CA PRO A 183 -2.95 -2.34 -20.82
C PRO A 183 -2.23 -2.75 -22.10
N THR A 184 -1.10 -2.11 -22.37
CA THR A 184 -0.15 -2.54 -23.39
C THR A 184 0.61 -3.76 -22.87
N MET A 185 0.69 -4.82 -23.68
CA MET A 185 1.34 -6.06 -23.29
C MET A 185 2.81 -5.80 -22.95
N TYR A 186 3.27 -6.37 -21.84
CA TYR A 186 4.64 -6.21 -21.38
C TYR A 186 5.54 -7.35 -21.85
N SER A 187 5.01 -8.58 -21.79
CA SER A 187 5.75 -9.82 -22.04
C SER A 187 6.20 -10.03 -23.48
N ASP A 188 5.69 -9.25 -24.44
CA ASP A 188 6.08 -9.33 -25.86
C ASP A 188 7.32 -8.48 -26.20
N GLY A 189 7.86 -7.73 -25.24
CA GLY A 189 9.02 -6.86 -25.44
C GLY A 189 8.68 -5.42 -25.81
N THR A 190 7.39 -5.09 -26.02
CA THR A 190 6.96 -3.74 -26.44
C THR A 190 7.49 -2.63 -25.52
N PHE A 191 7.49 -2.86 -24.20
CA PHE A 191 8.07 -1.90 -23.26
C PHE A 191 9.57 -1.67 -23.49
N ALA A 192 10.35 -2.75 -23.68
CA ALA A 192 11.79 -2.64 -23.89
C ALA A 192 12.13 -1.91 -25.20
N ASP A 193 11.34 -2.16 -26.25
CA ASP A 193 11.47 -1.50 -27.54
C ASP A 193 11.16 0.00 -27.42
N ALA A 194 10.05 0.36 -26.75
CA ALA A 194 9.68 1.76 -26.50
C ALA A 194 10.77 2.51 -25.71
N VAL A 195 11.34 1.87 -24.66
CA VAL A 195 12.46 2.47 -23.92
C VAL A 195 13.69 2.63 -24.81
N SER A 196 14.03 1.64 -25.63
CA SER A 196 15.21 1.64 -26.50
C SER A 196 15.11 2.67 -27.63
N ASN A 197 13.91 2.89 -28.16
CA ASN A 197 13.61 3.90 -29.17
C ASN A 197 13.52 5.33 -28.60
N GLY A 198 13.65 5.49 -27.29
CA GLY A 198 13.50 6.79 -26.63
C GLY A 198 12.06 7.30 -26.69
N GLU A 199 11.07 6.41 -26.69
CA GLU A 199 9.63 6.73 -26.70
C GLU A 199 9.08 7.07 -25.32
N ILE A 200 9.85 6.80 -24.27
CA ILE A 200 9.48 7.01 -22.86
C ILE A 200 10.45 8.00 -22.22
N ASP A 201 9.92 9.04 -21.59
CA ASP A 201 10.71 10.03 -20.83
C ASP A 201 10.76 9.68 -19.34
N VAL A 202 9.67 9.13 -18.79
CA VAL A 202 9.57 8.74 -17.37
C VAL A 202 8.94 7.35 -17.26
N THR A 203 9.57 6.44 -16.52
CA THR A 203 8.95 5.18 -16.10
C THR A 203 8.58 5.25 -14.62
N ILE A 204 7.31 5.07 -14.31
CA ILE A 204 6.80 4.81 -12.97
C ILE A 204 6.67 3.30 -12.81
N HIS A 205 7.64 2.70 -12.12
CA HIS A 205 7.68 1.26 -11.89
C HIS A 205 7.07 0.94 -10.53
N ILE A 206 5.93 0.24 -10.55
CA ILE A 206 5.13 -0.04 -9.36
C ILE A 206 5.79 -1.09 -8.45
N SER A 207 6.34 -2.18 -8.99
CA SER A 207 6.98 -3.25 -8.21
C SER A 207 8.49 -3.33 -8.45
N CYS A 208 9.27 -2.46 -7.80
CA CYS A 208 10.70 -2.33 -8.08
C CYS A 208 11.62 -3.45 -7.59
N ASP A 209 11.11 -4.38 -6.78
CA ASP A 209 11.93 -5.32 -6.05
C ASP A 209 12.82 -6.17 -6.99
N HIS A 210 14.08 -6.32 -6.62
CA HIS A 210 15.12 -7.06 -7.33
C HIS A 210 14.69 -8.48 -7.69
N GLU A 211 13.88 -9.11 -6.83
CA GLU A 211 13.38 -10.46 -7.06
C GLU A 211 12.56 -10.57 -8.35
N PHE A 212 11.87 -9.50 -8.75
CA PHE A 212 11.13 -9.48 -9.99
C PHE A 212 12.05 -9.31 -11.20
N TRP A 213 13.16 -8.58 -11.11
CA TRP A 213 14.08 -8.37 -12.24
C TRP A 213 14.84 -9.61 -12.69
N ASN A 214 15.08 -10.55 -11.79
CA ASN A 214 15.84 -11.76 -12.10
C ASN A 214 15.10 -12.77 -12.98
N TRP A 215 13.82 -12.53 -13.30
CA TRP A 215 13.07 -13.42 -14.17
C TRP A 215 13.53 -13.20 -15.62
N PRO A 216 13.89 -14.26 -16.37
CA PRO A 216 14.44 -14.12 -17.73
C PRO A 216 13.60 -13.23 -18.66
N ARG A 217 12.27 -13.26 -18.51
CA ARG A 217 11.34 -12.45 -19.31
C ARG A 217 11.48 -10.93 -19.08
N ASN A 218 11.99 -10.51 -17.92
CA ASN A 218 12.09 -9.10 -17.52
C ASN A 218 13.45 -8.48 -17.87
N VAL A 219 14.45 -9.30 -18.21
CA VAL A 219 15.82 -8.86 -18.53
C VAL A 219 15.87 -7.83 -19.66
N PRO A 220 15.14 -7.99 -20.79
CA PRO A 220 15.19 -6.99 -21.87
C PRO A 220 14.73 -5.60 -21.41
N ALA A 221 13.62 -5.54 -20.67
CA ALA A 221 13.09 -4.31 -20.11
C ALA A 221 14.08 -3.64 -19.14
N TYR A 222 14.66 -4.44 -18.24
CA TYR A 222 15.64 -3.95 -17.26
C TYR A 222 16.89 -3.37 -17.95
N GLU A 223 17.48 -4.09 -18.90
CA GLU A 223 18.66 -3.60 -19.62
C GLU A 223 18.34 -2.38 -20.50
N ALA A 224 17.17 -2.32 -21.13
CA ALA A 224 16.73 -1.13 -21.86
C ALA A 224 16.69 0.12 -20.96
N MET A 225 16.09 0.02 -19.77
CA MET A 225 16.01 1.14 -18.82
C MET A 225 17.38 1.56 -18.26
N LYS A 226 18.27 0.59 -18.08
CA LYS A 226 19.65 0.81 -17.61
C LYS A 226 20.50 1.52 -18.67
N ASN A 227 20.31 1.18 -19.94
CA ASN A 227 21.04 1.75 -21.07
C ASN A 227 20.51 3.11 -21.51
N ASN A 228 19.24 3.42 -21.28
CA ASN A 228 18.67 4.72 -21.61
C ASN A 228 19.06 5.79 -20.57
N GLN A 229 19.95 6.70 -20.96
CA GLN A 229 20.45 7.79 -20.10
C GLN A 229 19.53 9.02 -20.05
N ASN A 230 18.53 9.10 -20.92
CA ASN A 230 17.65 10.25 -21.02
C ASN A 230 16.33 10.05 -20.25
N MET A 231 15.98 8.81 -19.93
CA MET A 231 14.76 8.44 -19.21
C MET A 231 14.92 8.52 -17.68
N GLU A 232 13.91 9.06 -16.99
CA GLU A 232 13.81 9.02 -15.52
C GLU A 232 13.12 7.73 -15.04
N VAL A 233 13.53 7.24 -13.87
CA VAL A 233 12.95 6.06 -13.22
C VAL A 233 12.42 6.46 -11.85
N ILE A 234 11.09 6.42 -11.70
CA ILE A 234 10.41 6.46 -10.42
C ILE A 234 10.18 5.01 -9.98
N CYS A 235 10.77 4.66 -8.85
CA CYS A 235 10.85 3.29 -8.38
C CYS A 235 10.06 3.10 -7.08
N MET A 236 8.94 2.37 -7.14
CA MET A 236 8.09 2.12 -5.98
C MET A 236 8.51 0.84 -5.24
N LEU A 237 8.88 1.00 -3.96
CA LEU A 237 9.22 -0.13 -3.09
C LEU A 237 8.08 -0.40 -2.11
N HIS A 238 7.57 -1.64 -2.11
CA HIS A 238 6.44 -2.05 -1.29
C HIS A 238 6.85 -2.57 0.08
N GLU A 239 8.00 -3.25 0.17
CA GLU A 239 8.45 -3.95 1.38
C GLU A 239 9.93 -3.67 1.67
N LEU A 240 10.23 -2.85 2.69
CA LEU A 240 11.63 -2.52 3.03
C LEU A 240 12.22 -3.40 4.13
N GLU A 241 11.46 -4.36 4.65
CA GLU A 241 11.94 -5.30 5.66
C GLU A 241 13.11 -6.16 5.16
N ASN A 242 13.16 -6.42 3.85
CA ASN A 242 14.19 -7.20 3.17
C ASN A 242 15.09 -6.34 2.28
N LEU A 243 15.18 -5.03 2.54
CA LEU A 243 16.01 -4.11 1.75
C LEU A 243 17.46 -4.60 1.73
N SER A 244 17.87 -5.19 0.60
CA SER A 244 19.11 -5.93 0.47
C SER A 244 20.13 -5.18 -0.39
N GLU A 245 21.39 -5.61 -0.35
CA GLU A 245 22.41 -5.10 -1.26
C GLU A 245 22.04 -5.34 -2.74
N LYS A 246 21.32 -6.43 -3.03
CA LYS A 246 20.87 -6.73 -4.39
C LYS A 246 19.84 -5.71 -4.88
N GLU A 247 18.95 -5.25 -4.00
CA GLU A 247 18.00 -4.18 -4.30
C GLU A 247 18.75 -2.91 -4.71
N ARG A 248 19.67 -2.47 -3.85
CA ARG A 248 20.53 -1.30 -4.12
C ARG A 248 21.28 -1.45 -5.45
N ASN A 249 21.90 -2.61 -5.70
CA ASN A 249 22.69 -2.86 -6.90
C ASN A 249 21.86 -2.82 -8.19
N SER A 250 20.58 -3.19 -8.12
CA SER A 250 19.67 -3.16 -9.28
C SER A 250 19.48 -1.75 -9.82
N TRP A 251 19.59 -0.74 -8.98
CA TRP A 251 19.33 0.65 -9.33
C TRP A 251 20.57 1.54 -9.31
N GLU A 252 21.76 0.97 -9.10
CA GLU A 252 23.01 1.74 -8.96
C GLU A 252 23.33 2.55 -10.24
N VAL A 253 23.05 2.01 -11.43
CA VAL A 253 23.29 2.71 -12.70
C VAL A 253 22.39 3.95 -12.82
N ALA A 254 21.09 3.82 -12.56
CA ALA A 254 20.15 4.94 -12.58
C ALA A 254 20.51 5.98 -11.51
N ALA A 255 20.90 5.54 -10.31
CA ALA A 255 21.35 6.42 -9.24
C ALA A 255 22.63 7.21 -9.63
N LYS A 256 23.66 6.53 -10.17
CA LYS A 256 24.90 7.18 -10.66
C LYS A 256 24.61 8.24 -11.73
N GLN A 257 23.62 8.00 -12.57
CA GLN A 257 23.20 8.90 -13.64
C GLN A 257 22.24 10.02 -13.15
N ASN A 258 21.90 10.05 -11.85
CA ASN A 258 20.89 10.95 -11.26
C ASN A 258 19.52 10.85 -11.96
N ARG A 259 19.09 9.62 -12.26
CA ARG A 259 17.80 9.30 -12.91
C ARG A 259 16.83 8.54 -12.02
N LEU A 260 17.19 8.34 -10.74
CA LEU A 260 16.43 7.51 -9.82
C LEU A 260 15.73 8.39 -8.78
N THR A 261 14.42 8.20 -8.68
CA THR A 261 13.61 8.66 -7.55
C THR A 261 12.93 7.46 -6.94
N TYR A 262 13.04 7.26 -5.63
CA TYR A 262 12.22 6.28 -4.95
C TYR A 262 10.87 6.88 -4.58
N LEU A 263 9.83 6.06 -4.65
CA LEU A 263 8.51 6.36 -4.15
C LEU A 263 8.10 5.28 -3.15
N THR A 264 7.49 5.69 -2.05
CA THR A 264 7.07 4.81 -0.97
C THR A 264 5.61 5.06 -0.65
N LEU A 265 4.94 4.06 -0.07
CA LEU A 265 3.48 4.12 0.08
C LEU A 265 3.00 4.91 1.31
N SER A 266 3.91 5.35 2.16
CA SER A 266 3.60 6.13 3.37
C SER A 266 4.79 6.89 3.93
N LYS A 267 4.51 7.89 4.77
CA LYS A 267 5.51 8.75 5.38
C LYS A 267 6.57 8.02 6.20
N HIS A 268 6.15 7.05 7.02
CA HIS A 268 7.10 6.32 7.87
C HIS A 268 8.08 5.50 7.04
N VAL A 269 7.58 4.87 5.97
CA VAL A 269 8.38 4.10 5.01
C VAL A 269 9.32 5.03 4.21
N LYS A 270 8.84 6.20 3.76
CA LYS A 270 9.68 7.26 3.16
C LYS A 270 10.85 7.63 4.06
N ASN A 271 10.57 7.89 5.34
CA ASN A 271 11.60 8.30 6.30
C ASN A 271 12.62 7.17 6.53
N TYR A 272 12.16 5.92 6.64
CA TYR A 272 13.03 4.77 6.77
C TYR A 272 13.94 4.60 5.54
N LEU A 273 13.37 4.56 4.33
CA LEU A 273 14.14 4.41 3.09
C LEU A 273 15.14 5.55 2.88
N LYS A 274 14.74 6.79 3.13
CA LYS A 274 15.62 7.96 3.03
C LYS A 274 16.84 7.81 3.94
N ASN A 275 16.66 7.31 5.16
CA ASN A 275 17.77 7.05 6.07
C ASN A 275 18.69 5.93 5.54
N GLU A 276 18.13 4.85 4.95
CA GLU A 276 18.93 3.78 4.35
C GLU A 276 19.73 4.25 3.13
N VAL A 277 19.12 5.04 2.25
CA VAL A 277 19.80 5.65 1.09
C VAL A 277 20.96 6.55 1.52
N LEU A 278 20.78 7.35 2.58
CA LEU A 278 21.86 8.16 3.15
C LEU A 278 22.98 7.30 3.79
N LYS A 279 22.62 6.20 4.46
CA LYS A 279 23.60 5.23 4.97
C LYS A 279 24.41 4.61 3.85
N TRP A 280 23.81 4.30 2.69
CA TRP A 280 24.55 3.81 1.52
C TRP A 280 25.54 4.84 1.01
N SER A 281 25.12 6.11 0.87
CA SER A 281 26.01 7.21 0.49
C SER A 281 27.25 7.30 1.39
N HIS A 282 27.04 7.24 2.71
CA HIS A 282 28.10 7.34 3.70
C HIS A 282 29.00 6.08 3.73
N SER A 283 28.41 4.90 3.88
CA SER A 283 29.14 3.64 4.04
C SER A 283 29.95 3.25 2.80
N LEU A 284 29.41 3.49 1.60
CA LEU A 284 30.05 3.17 0.33
C LEU A 284 30.93 4.30 -0.21
N LYS A 285 30.88 5.50 0.42
CA LYS A 285 31.52 6.73 -0.07
C LYS A 285 31.08 7.08 -1.50
N GLN A 286 29.80 6.88 -1.79
CA GLN A 286 29.19 7.04 -3.11
C GLN A 286 28.17 8.19 -3.08
N LEU A 287 28.63 9.40 -3.43
CA LEU A 287 27.82 10.63 -3.32
C LEU A 287 26.50 10.62 -4.09
N HIS A 288 26.37 9.80 -5.14
CA HIS A 288 25.15 9.73 -5.94
C HIS A 288 23.95 9.21 -5.15
N TRP A 289 24.14 8.29 -4.19
CA TRP A 289 23.06 7.86 -3.30
C TRP A 289 22.51 9.00 -2.45
N GLY A 290 23.36 9.93 -2.02
CA GLY A 290 22.92 11.11 -1.27
C GLY A 290 22.05 12.09 -2.07
N LYS A 291 21.91 11.89 -3.38
CA LYS A 291 21.09 12.70 -4.29
C LYS A 291 19.80 12.00 -4.74
N VAL A 292 19.61 10.73 -4.38
CA VAL A 292 18.39 10.00 -4.73
C VAL A 292 17.25 10.54 -3.87
N ASP A 293 16.22 11.05 -4.55
CA ASP A 293 15.02 11.54 -3.89
C ASP A 293 14.17 10.36 -3.41
N VAL A 294 13.46 10.55 -2.29
CA VAL A 294 12.54 9.56 -1.74
C VAL A 294 11.24 10.27 -1.42
N GLU A 295 10.20 9.93 -2.17
CA GLU A 295 8.88 10.55 -2.08
C GLU A 295 7.82 9.62 -1.49
N GLU A 296 6.70 10.21 -1.07
CA GLU A 296 5.57 9.51 -0.47
C GLU A 296 4.38 9.61 -1.42
N PHE A 297 3.70 8.49 -1.63
CA PHE A 297 2.49 8.39 -2.42
C PHE A 297 1.50 7.47 -1.73
N VAL A 298 0.30 7.96 -1.39
CA VAL A 298 -0.67 7.15 -0.66
C VAL A 298 -1.54 6.38 -1.66
N PRO A 299 -1.60 5.04 -1.64
CA PRO A 299 -2.26 4.26 -2.68
C PRO A 299 -3.79 4.20 -2.49
N ILE A 300 -4.47 5.33 -2.69
CA ILE A 300 -5.94 5.46 -2.62
C ILE A 300 -6.48 5.78 -4.02
N PHE A 301 -7.58 5.13 -4.38
CA PHE A 301 -8.31 5.33 -5.62
C PHE A 301 -9.82 5.19 -5.35
N PRO A 302 -10.69 5.76 -6.21
CA PRO A 302 -12.12 5.75 -5.96
C PRO A 302 -12.69 4.35 -6.19
N VAL A 303 -13.44 3.87 -5.18
CA VAL A 303 -14.34 2.72 -5.28
C VAL A 303 -15.60 3.08 -4.51
N ASP A 304 -16.76 2.91 -5.16
CA ASP A 304 -18.05 2.99 -4.46
C ASP A 304 -18.58 1.58 -4.23
N ALA A 305 -18.17 0.98 -3.11
CA ALA A 305 -18.59 -0.37 -2.72
C ALA A 305 -20.12 -0.53 -2.61
N SER A 306 -20.87 0.57 -2.49
CA SER A 306 -22.33 0.52 -2.44
C SER A 306 -23.01 0.39 -3.80
N ARG A 307 -22.28 0.71 -4.88
CA ARG A 307 -22.72 0.54 -6.27
C ARG A 307 -22.21 -0.74 -6.92
N LEU A 308 -21.24 -1.41 -6.29
CA LEU A 308 -20.76 -2.70 -6.77
C LEU A 308 -21.87 -3.76 -6.66
N PRO A 309 -22.04 -4.62 -7.68
CA PRO A 309 -23.04 -5.68 -7.63
C PRO A 309 -22.67 -6.74 -6.58
N ASP A 310 -23.69 -7.42 -6.08
CA ASP A 310 -23.50 -8.68 -5.37
C ASP A 310 -23.07 -9.78 -6.36
N SER A 311 -22.41 -10.80 -5.86
CA SER A 311 -21.94 -11.96 -6.63
C SER A 311 -22.40 -13.26 -5.97
N GLU A 312 -22.18 -14.40 -6.64
CA GLU A 312 -22.47 -15.72 -6.08
C GLU A 312 -21.70 -15.97 -4.78
N ASP A 313 -20.49 -15.40 -4.65
CA ASP A 313 -19.64 -15.53 -3.46
C ASP A 313 -19.99 -14.52 -2.35
N VAL A 314 -20.62 -13.39 -2.72
CA VAL A 314 -20.84 -12.24 -1.83
C VAL A 314 -22.24 -11.64 -2.06
N SER A 315 -23.19 -12.01 -1.20
CA SER A 315 -24.57 -11.48 -1.20
C SER A 315 -24.78 -10.43 -0.09
N VAL A 316 -24.15 -9.27 -0.24
CA VAL A 316 -24.20 -8.21 0.79
C VAL A 316 -25.60 -7.63 0.97
N SER A 317 -26.39 -7.52 -0.10
CA SER A 317 -27.74 -6.97 -0.02
C SER A 317 -28.70 -7.85 0.80
N GLU A 318 -28.49 -9.16 0.78
CA GLU A 318 -29.28 -10.15 1.52
C GLU A 318 -28.85 -10.22 2.99
N PHE A 319 -27.55 -10.32 3.25
CA PHE A 319 -27.03 -10.63 4.58
C PHE A 319 -26.63 -9.40 5.41
N PHE A 320 -26.43 -8.23 4.77
CA PHE A 320 -25.74 -7.10 5.39
C PHE A 320 -26.43 -5.74 5.11
N PRO A 321 -27.71 -5.54 5.46
CA PRO A 321 -28.40 -4.28 5.23
C PRO A 321 -27.70 -3.11 5.95
N LYS A 322 -27.57 -1.96 5.27
CA LYS A 322 -26.97 -0.75 5.86
C LYS A 322 -27.83 -0.28 7.04
N ARG A 323 -27.26 -0.25 8.25
CA ARG A 323 -27.90 0.30 9.46
C ARG A 323 -27.34 1.70 9.75
N ALA A 324 -28.23 2.66 10.05
CA ALA A 324 -27.85 4.03 10.39
C ALA A 324 -27.12 4.13 11.74
N GLU A 325 -27.45 3.23 12.67
CA GLU A 325 -26.79 3.12 13.98
C GLU A 325 -25.67 2.08 13.88
N ARG A 326 -24.41 2.52 13.86
CA ARG A 326 -23.24 1.64 13.74
C ARG A 326 -22.69 1.25 15.10
N ILE A 327 -23.40 0.40 15.82
CA ILE A 327 -22.77 -0.44 16.83
C ILE A 327 -21.88 -1.43 16.06
N PRO A 328 -20.55 -1.43 16.24
CA PRO A 328 -19.68 -2.29 15.46
C PRO A 328 -20.05 -3.77 15.64
N SER A 329 -20.34 -4.43 14.53
CA SER A 329 -20.84 -5.81 14.49
C SER A 329 -20.13 -6.66 13.44
N ARG A 330 -19.59 -6.05 12.39
CA ARG A 330 -18.87 -6.75 11.31
C ARG A 330 -17.42 -6.31 11.30
N LEU A 331 -16.54 -7.19 11.72
CA LEU A 331 -15.12 -6.93 11.90
C LEU A 331 -14.35 -7.64 10.78
N ALA A 332 -13.45 -6.93 10.10
CA ALA A 332 -12.65 -7.52 9.03
C ALA A 332 -11.17 -7.54 9.36
N ILE A 333 -10.50 -8.66 9.10
CA ILE A 333 -9.05 -8.74 9.04
C ILE A 333 -8.64 -9.13 7.62
N LEU A 334 -7.87 -8.27 6.96
CA LEU A 334 -7.50 -8.43 5.55
C LEU A 334 -6.13 -9.08 5.37
N GLY A 335 -5.89 -9.72 4.23
CA GLY A 335 -4.55 -10.10 3.77
C GLY A 335 -4.34 -11.61 3.62
N ASN A 336 -3.08 -12.02 3.43
CA ASN A 336 -2.74 -13.45 3.35
C ASN A 336 -2.89 -14.09 4.73
N ILE A 337 -3.89 -14.96 4.88
CA ILE A 337 -4.30 -15.62 6.10
C ILE A 337 -3.26 -16.68 6.45
N GLN A 338 -2.21 -16.23 7.13
CA GLN A 338 -1.10 -17.00 7.68
C GLN A 338 -0.88 -16.61 9.16
N PRO A 339 -1.04 -17.53 10.14
CA PRO A 339 -0.98 -17.21 11.57
C PRO A 339 0.30 -16.54 12.06
N TRP A 340 1.42 -16.64 11.34
CA TRP A 340 2.69 -15.99 11.69
C TRP A 340 2.87 -14.59 11.06
N ARG A 341 1.97 -14.14 10.19
CA ARG A 341 2.01 -12.79 9.60
C ARG A 341 1.19 -11.78 10.38
N ARG A 342 0.17 -12.25 11.11
CA ARG A 342 -0.83 -11.43 11.81
C ARG A 342 -1.33 -12.11 13.08
N THR A 343 -1.81 -11.31 14.02
CA THR A 343 -2.30 -11.74 15.34
C THR A 343 -3.70 -12.38 15.30
N TYR A 344 -3.98 -13.26 14.32
CA TYR A 344 -5.30 -13.87 14.15
C TYR A 344 -5.76 -14.68 15.37
N ASN A 345 -4.95 -15.63 15.83
CA ASN A 345 -5.30 -16.51 16.94
C ASN A 345 -5.45 -15.76 18.28
N PRO A 346 -4.58 -14.78 18.62
CA PRO A 346 -4.84 -13.88 19.75
C PRO A 346 -6.19 -13.16 19.67
N ILE A 347 -6.55 -12.58 18.52
CA ILE A 347 -7.85 -11.89 18.34
C ILE A 347 -9.02 -12.86 18.51
N LEU A 348 -8.93 -14.07 17.94
CA LEU A 348 -9.95 -15.12 18.12
C LEU A 348 -10.11 -15.51 19.59
N SER A 349 -9.00 -15.72 20.30
CA SER A 349 -9.00 -16.05 21.72
C SER A 349 -9.61 -14.93 22.56
N ASP A 350 -9.29 -13.68 22.26
CA ASP A 350 -9.80 -12.53 22.99
C ASP A 350 -11.30 -12.35 22.76
N LEU A 351 -11.77 -12.55 21.52
CA LEU A 351 -13.19 -12.51 21.18
C LEU A 351 -13.95 -13.65 21.88
N HIS A 352 -13.39 -14.87 21.90
CA HIS A 352 -13.98 -16.00 22.62
C HIS A 352 -14.20 -15.68 24.09
N ALA A 353 -13.13 -15.24 24.77
CA ALA A 353 -13.18 -14.90 26.20
C ALA A 353 -14.17 -13.75 26.48
N ALA A 354 -14.27 -12.77 25.58
CA ALA A 354 -15.21 -11.66 25.72
C ALA A 354 -16.67 -12.10 25.56
N ILE A 355 -16.96 -13.05 24.67
CA ILE A 355 -18.30 -13.62 24.47
C ILE A 355 -18.68 -14.52 25.65
N GLU A 356 -17.77 -15.37 26.13
CA GLU A 356 -18.01 -16.20 27.33
C GLU A 356 -18.34 -15.36 28.56
N ALA A 357 -17.70 -14.19 28.70
CA ALA A 357 -17.91 -13.29 29.84
C ALA A 357 -19.27 -12.57 29.81
N ASP A 358 -19.75 -12.16 28.63
CA ASP A 358 -21.01 -11.41 28.47
C ASP A 358 -21.59 -11.58 27.05
N PRO A 359 -22.24 -12.72 26.74
CA PRO A 359 -22.70 -13.00 25.38
C PRO A 359 -23.73 -11.98 24.88
N ALA A 360 -24.53 -11.42 25.79
CA ALA A 360 -25.54 -10.42 25.47
C ALA A 360 -24.92 -9.10 24.96
N ALA A 361 -23.76 -8.69 25.49
CA ALA A 361 -23.03 -7.53 24.94
C ALA A 361 -22.54 -7.74 23.51
N TRP A 362 -22.39 -8.99 23.06
CA TRP A 362 -21.95 -9.37 21.72
C TRP A 362 -23.09 -9.77 20.79
N GLY A 363 -24.35 -9.64 21.22
CA GLY A 363 -25.54 -9.93 20.40
C GLY A 363 -25.91 -11.42 20.35
N TYR A 364 -25.51 -12.18 21.37
CA TYR A 364 -25.69 -13.63 21.45
C TYR A 364 -26.44 -14.06 22.72
N LEU A 365 -27.08 -15.22 22.65
CA LEU A 365 -27.67 -15.94 23.78
C LEU A 365 -27.00 -17.31 23.89
N PRO A 366 -26.56 -17.74 25.09
CA PRO A 366 -26.01 -19.07 25.27
C PRO A 366 -27.13 -20.12 25.18
N LEU A 367 -26.91 -21.21 24.44
CA LEU A 367 -27.88 -22.32 24.37
C LEU A 367 -27.91 -23.17 25.65
N SER A 368 -26.86 -23.10 26.45
CA SER A 368 -26.73 -23.79 27.73
C SER A 368 -25.96 -22.92 28.72
N SER A 369 -26.22 -23.09 30.02
CA SER A 369 -25.45 -22.45 31.09
C SER A 369 -24.07 -23.08 31.32
N GLU A 370 -23.74 -24.17 30.61
CA GLU A 370 -22.43 -24.83 30.71
C GLU A 370 -21.32 -24.02 30.01
N PRO A 371 -20.06 -24.08 30.50
CA PRO A 371 -18.92 -23.51 29.79
C PRO A 371 -18.76 -24.10 28.39
N ASN A 372 -18.29 -23.30 27.43
CA ASN A 372 -18.21 -23.66 26.00
C ASN A 372 -19.56 -23.98 25.33
N SER A 373 -20.69 -23.46 25.85
CA SER A 373 -21.97 -23.62 25.17
C SER A 373 -21.95 -22.95 23.79
N THR A 374 -22.63 -23.57 22.84
CA THR A 374 -22.89 -22.96 21.54
C THR A 374 -23.80 -21.75 21.71
N TYR A 375 -23.54 -20.69 20.95
CA TYR A 375 -24.31 -19.45 21.02
C TYR A 375 -25.28 -19.36 19.83
N ILE A 376 -26.43 -18.73 20.05
CA ILE A 376 -27.34 -18.31 18.98
C ILE A 376 -27.46 -16.80 18.94
N SER A 377 -27.72 -16.23 17.77
CA SER A 377 -28.00 -14.79 17.68
C SER A 377 -29.23 -14.44 18.53
N SER A 378 -29.16 -13.32 19.26
CA SER A 378 -30.28 -12.81 20.04
C SER A 378 -31.43 -12.27 19.19
N ASN A 379 -31.22 -12.07 17.88
CA ASN A 379 -32.12 -11.37 16.96
C ASN A 379 -32.52 -9.95 17.44
N ASP A 380 -31.66 -9.32 18.26
CA ASP A 380 -31.85 -7.95 18.71
C ASP A 380 -31.21 -6.98 17.71
N ASP A 381 -32.04 -6.25 16.95
CA ASP A 381 -31.56 -5.27 15.98
C ASP A 381 -30.79 -4.11 16.60
N SER A 382 -31.07 -3.77 17.88
CA SER A 382 -30.34 -2.74 18.61
C SER A 382 -28.97 -3.21 19.07
N ARG A 383 -28.70 -4.52 19.05
CA ARG A 383 -27.42 -5.13 19.42
C ARG A 383 -27.12 -6.31 18.49
N PRO A 384 -26.79 -6.04 17.21
CA PRO A 384 -26.51 -7.10 16.26
C PRO A 384 -25.39 -8.03 16.75
N PRO A 385 -25.47 -9.33 16.40
CA PRO A 385 -24.42 -10.31 16.67
C PRO A 385 -23.10 -9.89 16.02
N VAL A 386 -21.99 -10.08 16.74
CA VAL A 386 -20.66 -9.77 16.20
C VAL A 386 -20.12 -10.90 15.34
N THR A 387 -19.70 -10.56 14.14
CA THR A 387 -19.08 -11.46 13.18
C THR A 387 -17.65 -11.01 12.87
N LEU A 388 -16.75 -11.98 12.70
CA LEU A 388 -15.34 -11.76 12.36
C LEU A 388 -15.05 -12.37 10.98
N HIS A 389 -14.63 -11.52 10.05
CA HIS A 389 -14.40 -11.87 8.65
C HIS A 389 -12.90 -11.82 8.35
N PHE A 390 -12.32 -12.96 8.00
CA PHE A 390 -10.98 -13.04 7.42
C PHE A 390 -11.12 -12.94 5.90
N ILE A 391 -10.53 -11.92 5.29
CA ILE A 391 -10.69 -11.66 3.85
C ILE A 391 -9.31 -11.64 3.17
N GLY A 392 -9.08 -12.56 2.23
CA GLY A 392 -7.84 -12.64 1.46
C GLY A 392 -7.41 -14.07 1.16
N SER A 393 -6.16 -14.27 0.75
CA SER A 393 -5.69 -15.62 0.38
C SER A 393 -5.49 -16.49 1.61
N LEU A 394 -6.09 -17.69 1.64
CA LEU A 394 -5.85 -18.68 2.69
C LEU A 394 -4.67 -19.56 2.31
N ALA A 395 -3.61 -19.57 3.13
CA ALA A 395 -2.50 -20.47 2.88
C ALA A 395 -2.93 -21.92 3.18
N PRO A 396 -2.53 -22.92 2.37
CA PRO A 396 -2.92 -24.32 2.58
C PRO A 396 -2.52 -24.88 3.96
N THR A 397 -1.51 -24.28 4.59
CA THR A 397 -0.99 -24.68 5.91
C THR A 397 -1.47 -23.77 7.04
N ALA A 398 -2.40 -22.85 6.77
CA ALA A 398 -2.90 -21.94 7.79
C ALA A 398 -3.95 -22.64 8.63
N GLU A 399 -3.65 -22.79 9.92
CA GLU A 399 -4.60 -23.27 10.93
C GLU A 399 -5.03 -22.08 11.80
N LEU A 400 -6.31 -21.71 11.68
CA LEU A 400 -6.94 -20.77 12.59
C LEU A 400 -7.58 -21.55 13.73
N ASN A 401 -7.24 -21.17 14.97
CA ASN A 401 -7.78 -21.81 16.16
C ASN A 401 -9.16 -21.21 16.48
N ILE A 402 -10.17 -21.56 15.69
CA ILE A 402 -11.55 -21.11 15.88
C ILE A 402 -12.22 -22.06 16.89
N PRO A 403 -12.61 -21.59 18.09
CA PRO A 403 -13.36 -22.42 19.03
C PRO A 403 -14.69 -22.89 18.44
N ASP A 404 -15.12 -24.12 18.76
CA ASP A 404 -16.37 -24.69 18.22
C ASP A 404 -17.59 -23.82 18.53
N SER A 405 -17.61 -23.18 19.69
CA SER A 405 -18.66 -22.25 20.12
C SER A 405 -18.78 -21.01 19.22
N MET A 406 -17.72 -20.65 18.48
CA MET A 406 -17.66 -19.47 17.60
C MET A 406 -17.74 -19.81 16.11
N ARG A 407 -17.98 -21.06 15.74
CA ARG A 407 -17.95 -21.52 14.35
C ARG A 407 -18.86 -20.69 13.43
N ASP A 408 -20.04 -20.31 13.94
CA ASP A 408 -21.03 -19.53 13.18
C ASP A 408 -20.82 -18.01 13.27
N MET A 409 -19.74 -17.56 13.90
CA MET A 409 -19.38 -16.15 14.08
C MET A 409 -18.18 -15.74 13.22
N VAL A 410 -17.41 -16.73 12.75
CA VAL A 410 -16.15 -16.53 12.05
C VAL A 410 -16.28 -16.97 10.60
N PHE A 411 -16.03 -16.05 9.68
CA PHE A 411 -16.15 -16.28 8.25
C PHE A 411 -14.79 -16.12 7.57
N ILE A 412 -14.45 -17.07 6.69
CA ILE A 412 -13.23 -17.03 5.90
C ILE A 412 -13.61 -16.84 4.43
N HIS A 413 -13.23 -15.68 3.88
CA HIS A 413 -13.52 -15.26 2.52
C HIS A 413 -12.23 -15.30 1.71
N SER A 414 -11.98 -16.43 1.04
CA SER A 414 -10.73 -16.66 0.33
C SER A 414 -10.86 -16.64 -1.18
N GLY A 415 -9.88 -16.02 -1.85
CA GLY A 415 -9.80 -16.03 -3.31
C GLY A 415 -10.87 -15.19 -4.02
N LEU A 416 -11.49 -14.22 -3.33
CA LEU A 416 -12.48 -13.33 -3.93
C LEU A 416 -11.89 -12.51 -5.08
N GLU A 417 -12.67 -12.34 -6.13
CA GLU A 417 -12.42 -11.32 -7.15
C GLU A 417 -12.51 -9.91 -6.55
N TYR A 418 -11.86 -8.93 -7.17
CA TYR A 418 -11.75 -7.59 -6.61
C TYR A 418 -13.09 -6.89 -6.42
N ILE A 419 -14.06 -7.10 -7.31
CA ILE A 419 -15.43 -6.57 -7.16
C ILE A 419 -16.07 -7.13 -5.89
N SER A 420 -16.10 -8.46 -5.74
CA SER A 420 -16.59 -9.16 -4.55
C SER A 420 -15.84 -8.74 -3.28
N PHE A 421 -14.52 -8.58 -3.37
CA PHE A 421 -13.66 -8.14 -2.27
C PHE A 421 -14.05 -6.74 -1.77
N TYR A 422 -14.12 -5.74 -2.66
CA TYR A 422 -14.47 -4.38 -2.27
C TYR A 422 -15.93 -4.26 -1.86
N ARG A 423 -16.82 -5.04 -2.48
CA ARG A 423 -18.23 -5.13 -2.12
C ARG A 423 -18.41 -5.66 -0.70
N LEU A 424 -17.78 -6.80 -0.38
CA LEU A 424 -17.79 -7.37 0.96
C LEU A 424 -17.14 -6.42 1.96
N LEU A 425 -15.95 -5.91 1.65
CA LEU A 425 -15.22 -5.03 2.57
C LEU A 425 -16.01 -3.77 2.88
N GLY A 426 -16.61 -3.10 1.89
CA GLY A 426 -17.44 -1.91 2.11
C GLY A 426 -18.73 -2.16 2.91
N SER A 427 -19.07 -3.42 3.18
CA SER A 427 -20.14 -3.80 4.10
C SER A 427 -19.68 -3.95 5.55
N MET A 428 -18.36 -3.91 5.84
CA MET A 428 -17.82 -4.10 7.18
C MET A 428 -17.93 -2.82 8.02
N ASP A 429 -17.96 -2.96 9.34
CA ASP A 429 -18.03 -1.81 10.25
C ASP A 429 -16.63 -1.31 10.65
N LEU A 430 -15.67 -2.24 10.80
CA LEU A 430 -14.29 -1.96 11.19
C LEU A 430 -13.30 -2.88 10.48
N VAL A 431 -12.16 -2.32 10.08
CA VAL A 431 -10.96 -3.10 9.72
C VAL A 431 -10.03 -3.17 10.93
N LEU A 432 -9.62 -4.39 11.28
CA LEU A 432 -8.63 -4.67 12.31
C LEU A 432 -7.27 -4.94 11.65
N PRO A 433 -6.23 -4.13 11.92
CA PRO A 433 -4.90 -4.32 11.32
C PRO A 433 -4.29 -5.68 11.65
N ALA A 434 -4.48 -6.18 12.88
CA ALA A 434 -3.93 -7.44 13.38
C ALA A 434 -2.42 -7.61 13.10
N PHE A 435 -1.63 -6.56 13.27
CA PHE A 435 -0.21 -6.59 12.93
C PHE A 435 0.57 -7.50 13.88
N MET A 436 1.30 -8.47 13.32
CA MET A 436 2.31 -9.19 14.07
C MET A 436 3.63 -8.43 14.02
N GLY A 437 3.88 -7.61 15.06
CA GLY A 437 5.13 -6.90 15.24
C GLY A 437 5.22 -5.50 14.60
N TRP A 438 6.40 -4.89 14.73
CA TRP A 438 6.64 -3.48 14.44
C TRP A 438 6.90 -3.16 12.96
N THR A 439 7.11 -4.17 12.13
CA THR A 439 7.50 -3.96 10.72
C THR A 439 6.50 -3.10 9.95
N TYR A 440 5.20 -3.27 10.19
CA TYR A 440 4.15 -2.45 9.57
C TYR A 440 4.05 -1.02 10.10
N LEU A 441 4.74 -0.71 11.20
CA LEU A 441 4.82 0.63 11.79
C LEU A 441 6.14 1.33 11.45
N GLU A 442 7.12 0.61 10.93
CA GLU A 442 8.48 1.12 10.71
C GLU A 442 8.93 1.04 9.25
N LYS A 443 8.71 -0.10 8.57
CA LYS A 443 9.42 -0.45 7.32
C LYS A 443 8.49 -0.79 6.16
N LYS A 444 7.21 -1.03 6.43
CA LYS A 444 6.24 -1.46 5.42
C LYS A 444 4.89 -0.81 5.63
N LEU A 445 4.18 -0.59 4.53
CA LEU A 445 2.76 -0.27 4.55
C LEU A 445 1.94 -1.55 4.38
N SER A 446 0.99 -1.79 5.27
CA SER A 446 0.00 -2.85 5.08
C SER A 446 -1.07 -2.42 4.08
N SER A 447 -1.32 -3.22 3.04
CA SER A 447 -2.40 -2.98 2.07
C SER A 447 -3.80 -3.02 2.70
N ALA A 448 -3.94 -3.59 3.90
CA ALA A 448 -5.22 -3.58 4.63
C ALA A 448 -5.68 -2.16 4.99
N ILE A 449 -4.74 -1.26 5.27
CA ILE A 449 -5.05 0.11 5.67
C ILE A 449 -5.64 0.92 4.50
N PRO A 450 -4.97 1.06 3.34
CA PRO A 450 -5.59 1.73 2.20
C PRO A 450 -6.83 0.99 1.69
N ALA A 451 -6.90 -0.35 1.75
CA ALA A 451 -8.12 -1.07 1.35
C ALA A 451 -9.34 -0.68 2.21
N GLY A 452 -9.17 -0.52 3.52
CA GLY A 452 -10.20 0.02 4.41
C GLY A 452 -10.61 1.44 4.01
N VAL A 453 -9.63 2.32 3.77
CA VAL A 453 -9.87 3.70 3.32
C VAL A 453 -10.63 3.74 1.99
N VAL A 454 -10.18 2.99 0.98
CA VAL A 454 -10.82 2.89 -0.35
C VAL A 454 -12.27 2.42 -0.22
N SER A 455 -12.51 1.45 0.68
CA SER A 455 -13.85 0.88 0.91
C SER A 455 -14.72 1.68 1.87
N ARG A 456 -14.25 2.84 2.35
CA ARG A 456 -14.93 3.68 3.35
C ARG A 456 -15.22 2.96 4.67
N VAL A 457 -14.33 2.07 5.08
CA VAL A 457 -14.39 1.35 6.35
C VAL A 457 -13.30 1.87 7.28
N PRO A 458 -13.66 2.38 8.47
CA PRO A 458 -12.68 2.86 9.41
C PRO A 458 -11.78 1.74 9.92
N VAL A 459 -10.50 2.06 10.11
CA VAL A 459 -9.53 1.18 10.74
C VAL A 459 -9.57 1.38 12.26
N LEU A 460 -9.67 0.31 13.03
CA LEU A 460 -9.45 0.38 14.48
C LEU A 460 -7.93 0.39 14.74
N GLY A 461 -7.42 1.42 15.39
CA GLY A 461 -5.99 1.55 15.62
C GLY A 461 -5.59 2.38 16.83
N SER A 462 -4.35 2.22 17.27
CA SER A 462 -3.77 3.01 18.34
C SER A 462 -3.10 4.28 17.81
N GLU A 463 -2.62 5.12 18.72
CA GLU A 463 -1.78 6.26 18.34
C GLU A 463 -0.50 5.86 17.59
N LEU A 464 0.05 4.67 17.87
CA LEU A 464 1.23 4.16 17.16
C LEU A 464 0.91 3.95 15.68
N LEU A 465 -0.27 3.39 15.39
CA LEU A 465 -0.76 3.25 14.02
C LEU A 465 -0.94 4.63 13.37
N LEU A 466 -1.62 5.56 14.04
CA LEU A 466 -1.85 6.91 13.51
C LEU A 466 -0.53 7.66 13.21
N ASN A 467 0.49 7.49 14.05
CA ASN A 467 1.79 8.12 13.87
C ASN A 467 2.57 7.56 12.66
N ALA A 468 2.41 6.27 12.36
CA ALA A 468 2.98 5.64 11.18
C ALA A 468 2.18 6.00 9.91
N TYR A 469 0.87 5.79 9.94
CA TYR A 469 -0.05 6.01 8.83
C TYR A 469 -0.66 7.41 8.90
N GLN A 470 0.18 8.42 8.67
CA GLN A 470 -0.18 9.83 8.90
C GLN A 470 -1.28 10.37 8.00
N PHE A 471 -1.66 9.64 6.94
CA PHE A 471 -2.82 9.97 6.11
C PHE A 471 -4.16 9.59 6.76
N LEU A 472 -4.17 8.71 7.77
CA LEU A 472 -5.38 8.36 8.51
C LEU A 472 -5.86 9.55 9.35
N ARG A 473 -7.12 9.92 9.18
CA ARG A 473 -7.84 10.93 9.98
C ARG A 473 -9.29 10.52 10.09
N ASP A 474 -10.08 11.17 10.94
CA ASP A 474 -11.54 11.06 10.84
C ASP A 474 -11.98 11.33 9.38
N PRO A 475 -12.82 10.48 8.76
CA PRO A 475 -13.55 9.34 9.34
C PRO A 475 -12.89 7.96 9.21
N SER A 476 -11.67 7.88 8.67
CA SER A 476 -10.96 6.65 8.32
C SER A 476 -10.33 5.85 9.45
N ILE A 477 -10.30 6.37 10.67
CA ILE A 477 -9.68 5.71 11.82
C ILE A 477 -10.51 5.91 13.08
N VAL A 478 -10.64 4.84 13.85
CA VAL A 478 -11.13 4.86 15.23
C VAL A 478 -9.95 4.61 16.14
N LEU A 479 -9.65 5.57 17.01
CA LEU A 479 -8.57 5.47 17.95
C LEU A 479 -8.99 4.68 19.19
N HIS A 480 -8.10 3.82 19.67
CA HIS A 480 -8.18 3.25 21.01
C HIS A 480 -6.94 3.60 21.84
N ALA A 481 -7.07 3.59 23.16
CA ALA A 481 -5.99 3.92 24.07
C ALA A 481 -4.80 2.95 23.90
N PRO A 482 -3.54 3.41 24.01
CA PRO A 482 -2.38 2.53 24.05
C PRO A 482 -2.50 1.47 25.15
N GLY A 483 -2.16 0.22 24.84
CA GLY A 483 -2.28 -0.91 25.76
C GLY A 483 -3.67 -1.56 25.84
N LEU A 484 -4.70 -0.92 25.28
CA LEU A 484 -6.03 -1.53 25.12
C LEU A 484 -6.01 -2.50 23.93
N ARG A 485 -6.51 -3.72 24.12
CA ARG A 485 -6.61 -4.72 23.05
C ARG A 485 -7.78 -4.42 22.11
N GLU A 486 -7.71 -4.90 20.88
CA GLU A 486 -8.70 -4.59 19.84
C GLU A 486 -10.12 -5.01 20.25
N ILE A 487 -10.29 -6.22 20.80
CA ILE A 487 -11.59 -6.74 21.25
C ILE A 487 -12.14 -5.93 22.42
N GLU A 488 -11.29 -5.47 23.35
CA GLU A 488 -11.70 -4.62 24.46
C GLU A 488 -12.16 -3.25 23.97
N ALA A 489 -11.45 -2.67 22.98
CA ALA A 489 -11.85 -1.43 22.34
C ALA A 489 -13.21 -1.57 21.62
N ILE A 490 -13.44 -2.69 20.92
CA ILE A 490 -14.74 -2.99 20.29
C ILE A 490 -15.84 -3.09 21.35
N LEU A 491 -15.59 -3.75 22.49
CA LEU A 491 -16.57 -3.83 23.57
C LEU A 491 -16.96 -2.45 24.10
N LEU A 492 -15.99 -1.54 24.28
CA LEU A 492 -16.26 -0.16 24.69
C LEU A 492 -17.12 0.57 23.64
N LEU A 493 -16.79 0.42 22.36
CA LEU A 493 -17.57 1.02 21.28
C LEU A 493 -19.01 0.51 21.25
N ARG A 494 -19.21 -0.79 21.47
CA ARG A 494 -20.54 -1.40 21.57
C ARG A 494 -21.33 -0.93 22.80
N LYS A 495 -20.63 -0.53 23.86
CA LYS A 495 -21.22 0.12 25.06
C LYS A 495 -21.46 1.62 24.89
N GLY A 496 -21.18 2.20 23.71
CA GLY A 496 -21.27 3.63 23.48
C GLY A 496 -20.18 4.43 24.20
N ILE A 497 -19.07 3.80 24.57
CA ILE A 497 -17.90 4.42 25.21
C ILE A 497 -16.82 4.64 24.14
N ASP A 498 -16.19 5.80 24.15
CA ASP A 498 -15.02 6.07 23.30
C ASP A 498 -13.80 5.28 23.83
N PRO A 499 -13.23 4.35 23.06
CA PRO A 499 -12.13 3.49 23.51
C PRO A 499 -10.81 4.22 23.68
N TYR A 500 -10.69 5.47 23.22
CA TYR A 500 -9.52 6.30 23.45
C TYR A 500 -9.59 7.07 24.76
N THR A 501 -10.73 7.70 25.05
CA THR A 501 -10.91 8.55 26.25
C THR A 501 -11.51 7.80 27.44
N ASN A 502 -12.06 6.61 27.21
CA ASN A 502 -12.86 5.84 28.17
C ASN A 502 -14.02 6.65 28.78
N GLN A 503 -14.58 7.58 28.00
CA GLN A 503 -15.75 8.36 28.38
C GLN A 503 -16.97 7.89 27.58
N PRO A 504 -18.18 7.90 28.15
CA PRO A 504 -19.40 7.76 27.37
C PRO A 504 -19.39 8.78 26.24
N LYS A 505 -19.77 8.35 25.03
CA LYS A 505 -19.99 9.29 23.92
C LYS A 505 -21.11 10.23 24.35
N SER A 506 -20.75 11.45 24.74
CA SER A 506 -21.74 12.47 24.99
C SER A 506 -22.53 12.66 23.69
N HIS A 507 -23.85 12.45 23.74
CA HIS A 507 -24.76 12.80 22.65
C HIS A 507 -24.87 14.33 22.50
N HIS A 508 -23.76 15.06 22.65
CA HIS A 508 -23.71 16.47 22.33
C HIS A 508 -23.86 16.58 20.83
N ALA A 509 -25.12 16.70 20.40
CA ALA A 509 -25.52 17.18 19.10
C ALA A 509 -24.64 18.39 18.78
N SER A 510 -23.70 18.19 17.85
CA SER A 510 -22.82 19.22 17.34
C SER A 510 -23.67 20.24 16.57
N SER A 511 -24.36 21.11 17.31
CA SER A 511 -25.03 22.31 16.81
C SER A 511 -24.06 23.51 16.72
N GLY A 512 -22.77 23.30 17.01
CA GLY A 512 -21.74 24.31 16.87
C GLY A 512 -21.16 24.31 15.46
N THR A 513 -21.43 25.37 14.70
CA THR A 513 -20.84 25.75 13.41
C THR A 513 -19.33 26.09 13.48
N GLY A 514 -18.60 25.48 14.42
CA GLY A 514 -17.17 25.64 14.57
C GLY A 514 -16.46 24.88 13.45
N VAL A 515 -16.13 25.58 12.37
CA VAL A 515 -15.26 25.12 11.28
C VAL A 515 -13.93 24.67 11.91
N THR A 516 -13.80 23.38 12.18
CA THR A 516 -12.53 22.75 12.54
C THR A 516 -11.66 22.77 11.29
N LYS A 517 -10.73 23.73 11.25
CA LYS A 517 -9.73 23.78 10.18
C LYS A 517 -8.92 22.47 10.22
N PRO A 518 -8.77 21.77 9.09
CA PRO A 518 -7.94 20.58 9.03
C PRO A 518 -6.48 20.93 9.28
N LEU A 519 -5.85 20.16 10.17
CA LEU A 519 -4.40 20.16 10.35
C LEU A 519 -3.75 19.44 9.14
N LEU A 520 -3.58 20.17 8.05
CA LEU A 520 -2.40 19.98 7.20
C LEU A 520 -1.15 20.30 8.04
N PRO A 521 0.05 19.80 7.69
CA PRO A 521 1.29 20.20 8.35
C PRO A 521 1.58 21.68 8.06
N GLY A 522 0.94 22.55 8.83
CA GLY A 522 1.20 23.98 8.82
C GLY A 522 2.63 24.21 9.32
N LYS A 523 3.37 25.05 8.59
CA LYS A 523 4.65 25.60 9.05
C LYS A 523 4.47 26.09 10.49
N ILE A 524 5.26 25.54 11.41
CA ILE A 524 5.29 25.94 12.81
C ILE A 524 5.82 27.37 12.87
N THR A 525 4.92 28.35 12.96
CA THR A 525 5.30 29.74 13.23
C THR A 525 5.49 29.90 14.73
N TYR A 526 6.75 30.01 15.17
CA TYR A 526 7.07 30.31 16.56
C TYR A 526 6.73 31.79 16.85
N ASN A 527 5.76 32.00 17.74
CA ASN A 527 5.48 33.32 18.28
C ASN A 527 6.37 33.55 19.51
N ILE A 528 7.44 34.35 19.35
CA ILE A 528 8.35 34.76 20.42
C ILE A 528 7.80 36.05 21.00
N GLN A 529 6.86 36.01 21.96
CA GLN A 529 6.48 37.27 22.63
C GLN A 529 5.96 37.22 24.07
N THR A 530 5.99 36.11 24.80
CA THR A 530 5.65 36.17 26.24
C THR A 530 6.61 35.32 27.07
N GLY A 531 7.59 36.00 27.68
CA GLY A 531 8.61 35.42 28.54
C GLY A 531 8.11 35.03 29.93
N GLU A 532 7.15 34.10 30.02
CA GLU A 532 6.77 33.48 31.29
C GLU A 532 6.94 31.95 31.22
N LYS A 533 7.94 31.44 31.94
CA LYS A 533 8.19 30.01 32.08
C LYS A 533 7.32 29.44 33.20
N LYS A 534 6.15 28.90 32.87
CA LYS A 534 5.55 27.82 33.68
C LYS A 534 6.21 26.51 33.28
N GLN A 535 6.96 25.93 34.22
CA GLN A 535 7.62 24.64 34.06
C GLN A 535 6.54 23.54 34.02
N LEU A 536 6.09 23.18 32.82
CA LEU A 536 5.26 21.99 32.60
C LEU A 536 6.13 20.74 32.83
N ARG A 537 5.56 19.74 33.51
CA ARG A 537 6.20 18.44 33.75
C ARG A 537 6.72 17.86 32.41
N LEU A 538 7.96 17.36 32.43
CA LEU A 538 8.57 16.70 31.27
C LEU A 538 7.66 15.57 30.76
N GLY A 539 7.37 15.58 29.45
CA GLY A 539 6.83 14.42 28.73
C GLY A 539 5.56 14.66 27.91
N MET A 540 4.79 15.72 28.15
CA MET A 540 3.57 15.99 27.38
C MET A 540 3.64 17.39 26.76
N LYS A 541 3.99 17.46 25.47
CA LYS A 541 3.61 18.64 24.67
C LYS A 541 2.10 18.78 24.79
N LYS A 542 1.62 20.00 25.01
CA LYS A 542 0.21 20.35 24.89
C LYS A 542 -0.23 19.94 23.47
N ARG A 543 -0.83 18.75 23.34
CA ARG A 543 -1.42 18.27 22.10
C ARG A 543 -2.59 19.22 21.82
N ASN A 544 -2.77 19.61 20.57
CA ASN A 544 -3.98 20.33 20.19
C ASN A 544 -5.17 19.45 20.61
N ASP A 545 -6.07 19.98 21.43
CA ASP A 545 -7.31 19.34 21.90
C ASP A 545 -8.33 19.12 20.75
N ASP A 546 -7.87 19.17 19.49
CA ASP A 546 -8.65 19.23 18.25
C ASP A 546 -8.59 17.92 17.45
N ILE A 547 -8.44 16.76 18.08
CA ILE A 547 -8.78 15.49 17.42
C ILE A 547 -10.22 15.16 17.84
N PRO A 548 -11.24 15.68 17.15
CA PRO A 548 -12.61 15.27 17.41
C PRO A 548 -12.72 13.77 17.06
N THR A 549 -12.94 12.95 18.07
CA THR A 549 -13.38 11.56 17.88
C THR A 549 -14.87 11.59 17.55
N LYS A 550 -15.22 11.84 16.28
CA LYS A 550 -16.60 11.64 15.84
C LYS A 550 -16.98 10.16 16.05
N SER A 551 -18.27 9.91 16.27
CA SER A 551 -18.73 8.56 16.56
C SER A 551 -18.59 7.65 15.33
N ILE A 552 -18.28 6.36 15.56
CA ILE A 552 -18.40 5.33 14.53
C ILE A 552 -19.82 5.37 13.98
N GLY A 553 -19.93 5.73 12.69
CA GLY A 553 -21.23 5.87 12.00
C GLY A 553 -21.83 7.27 11.96
N SER A 554 -21.29 8.27 12.68
CA SER A 554 -21.69 9.67 12.43
C SER A 554 -20.93 10.30 11.26
N SER A 555 -19.93 9.61 10.72
CA SER A 555 -19.29 10.08 9.50
C SER A 555 -20.25 9.95 8.35
N SER A 556 -20.73 11.09 7.88
CA SER A 556 -21.65 11.14 6.77
C SER A 556 -20.94 10.75 5.48
N GLU A 557 -21.70 10.50 4.42
CA GLU A 557 -21.11 10.27 3.10
C GLU A 557 -20.26 11.47 2.65
N GLU A 558 -20.69 12.68 3.03
CA GLU A 558 -19.96 13.92 2.80
C GLU A 558 -18.60 13.96 3.54
N ASP A 559 -18.52 13.50 4.79
CA ASP A 559 -17.26 13.43 5.54
C ASP A 559 -16.23 12.52 4.81
N TRP A 560 -16.68 11.37 4.30
CA TRP A 560 -15.83 10.46 3.51
C TRP A 560 -15.43 11.06 2.16
N ASN A 561 -16.36 11.70 1.45
CA ASN A 561 -16.07 12.38 0.19
C ASN A 561 -15.01 13.47 0.39
N GLU A 562 -15.18 14.34 1.39
CA GLU A 562 -14.20 15.38 1.70
C GLU A 562 -12.83 14.80 2.07
N TYR A 563 -12.81 13.73 2.87
CA TYR A 563 -11.57 13.05 3.24
C TYR A 563 -10.85 12.48 2.02
N HIS A 564 -11.56 11.76 1.14
CA HIS A 564 -10.98 11.22 -0.10
C HIS A 564 -10.50 12.32 -1.05
N ASP A 565 -11.29 13.38 -1.24
CA ASP A 565 -10.92 14.50 -2.10
C ASP A 565 -9.61 15.16 -1.67
N ARG A 566 -9.40 15.31 -0.36
CA ARG A 566 -8.13 15.83 0.19
C ARG A 566 -6.95 14.90 -0.11
N LEU A 567 -7.13 13.58 -0.02
CA LEU A 567 -6.08 12.62 -0.36
C LEU A 567 -5.78 12.62 -1.86
N TYR A 568 -6.80 12.66 -2.72
CA TYR A 568 -6.61 12.77 -4.17
C TYR A 568 -5.89 14.06 -4.54
N LYS A 569 -6.30 15.18 -3.93
CA LYS A 569 -5.62 16.47 -4.11
C LYS A 569 -4.16 16.41 -3.67
N ALA A 570 -3.85 15.82 -2.51
CA ALA A 570 -2.48 15.70 -2.02
C ALA A 570 -1.60 14.82 -2.95
N ASN A 571 -2.13 13.69 -3.44
CA ASN A 571 -1.44 12.84 -4.41
C ASN A 571 -1.22 13.57 -5.74
N LYS A 572 -2.23 14.32 -6.22
CA LYS A 572 -2.14 15.16 -7.42
C LYS A 572 -1.05 16.22 -7.29
N GLU A 573 -1.06 17.00 -6.21
CA GLU A 573 -0.06 18.04 -5.96
C GLU A 573 1.36 17.47 -5.89
N MET A 574 1.54 16.37 -5.16
CA MET A 574 2.84 15.68 -5.06
C MET A 574 3.31 15.17 -6.42
N MET A 575 2.44 14.52 -7.20
CA MET A 575 2.81 13.97 -8.51
C MET A 575 3.13 15.07 -9.53
N LEU A 576 2.40 16.19 -9.52
CA LEU A 576 2.70 17.36 -10.34
C LEU A 576 4.11 17.91 -10.02
N GLU A 577 4.40 18.18 -8.75
CA GLU A 577 5.71 18.70 -8.32
C GLU A 577 6.84 17.74 -8.73
N LEU A 578 6.64 16.43 -8.54
CA LEU A 578 7.59 15.41 -8.94
C LEU A 578 7.84 15.44 -10.46
N LEU A 579 6.78 15.41 -11.28
CA LEU A 579 6.91 15.37 -12.75
C LEU A 579 7.51 16.67 -13.31
N GLU A 580 7.24 17.83 -12.72
CA GLU A 580 7.90 19.11 -13.09
C GLU A 580 9.41 19.09 -12.81
N VAL A 581 9.82 18.54 -11.67
CA VAL A 581 11.25 18.37 -11.35
C VAL A 581 11.90 17.44 -12.37
N LEU A 582 11.26 16.31 -12.69
CA LEU A 582 11.76 15.34 -13.66
C LEU A 582 11.83 15.92 -15.08
N SER A 583 10.79 16.65 -15.53
CA SER A 583 10.75 17.31 -16.83
C SER A 583 11.94 18.25 -17.02
N ARG A 584 12.26 19.07 -16.01
CA ARG A 584 13.44 19.94 -16.02
C ARG A 584 14.75 19.15 -16.11
N ARG A 585 14.90 18.07 -15.33
CA ARG A 585 16.10 17.21 -15.38
C ARG A 585 16.29 16.58 -16.76
N ILE A 586 15.21 16.14 -17.40
CA ILE A 586 15.22 15.58 -18.76
C ILE A 586 15.62 16.65 -19.78
N GLY A 587 15.02 17.85 -19.70
CA GLY A 587 15.36 18.99 -20.56
C GLY A 587 16.85 19.38 -20.46
N ASP A 588 17.36 19.50 -19.24
CA ASP A 588 18.78 19.81 -18.98
C ASP A 588 19.73 18.77 -19.58
N ARG A 589 19.37 17.48 -19.56
CA ARG A 589 20.17 16.41 -20.18
C ARG A 589 20.12 16.47 -21.70
N LYS A 590 18.93 16.67 -22.29
CA LYS A 590 18.76 16.81 -23.74
C LYS A 590 19.57 18.00 -24.29
N ILE A 591 19.58 19.13 -23.58
CA ILE A 591 20.41 20.29 -23.97
C ILE A 591 21.90 19.94 -23.90
N LYS A 592 22.36 19.25 -22.83
CA LYS A 592 23.77 18.85 -22.70
C LYS A 592 24.21 17.87 -23.78
N SER A 593 23.38 16.90 -24.18
CA SER A 593 23.74 15.96 -25.25
C SER A 593 23.86 16.68 -26.60
N MET A 594 22.97 17.65 -26.90
CA MET A 594 23.06 18.45 -28.12
C MET A 594 24.34 19.29 -28.22
N VAL A 595 24.87 19.75 -27.08
CA VAL A 595 26.14 20.52 -27.05
C VAL A 595 27.36 19.63 -27.29
N VAL A 596 27.33 18.38 -26.82
CA VAL A 596 28.44 17.41 -27.01
C VAL A 596 28.50 16.91 -28.45
N ASP A 597 27.35 16.73 -29.10
CA ASP A 597 27.27 16.22 -30.47
C ASP A 597 27.37 17.33 -31.55
N ALA A 598 27.47 18.60 -31.15
CA ALA A 598 27.74 19.68 -32.09
C ALA A 598 29.11 19.43 -32.73
N PRO A 599 29.20 19.22 -34.06
CA PRO A 599 30.47 18.93 -34.71
C PRO A 599 31.43 20.07 -34.37
N ASP A 600 32.65 19.73 -33.93
CA ASP A 600 33.71 20.70 -33.71
C ASP A 600 33.81 21.57 -34.96
N VAL A 601 33.21 22.76 -34.89
CA VAL A 601 33.30 23.72 -35.97
C VAL A 601 34.78 23.99 -36.07
N PRO A 602 35.44 23.63 -37.20
CA PRO A 602 36.87 23.81 -37.32
C PRO A 602 37.12 25.28 -37.05
N VAL A 603 37.83 25.56 -35.96
CA VAL A 603 38.26 26.91 -35.62
C VAL A 603 39.04 27.35 -36.85
N GLN A 604 38.43 28.21 -37.68
CA GLN A 604 39.15 28.88 -38.73
C GLN A 604 40.21 29.70 -38.00
N GLU A 605 41.44 29.18 -37.98
CA GLU A 605 42.62 29.95 -37.62
C GLU A 605 42.63 31.15 -38.56
N ASN A 606 42.10 32.27 -38.07
CA ASN A 606 42.37 33.56 -38.68
C ASN A 606 43.88 33.75 -38.59
N LYS A 607 44.59 33.41 -39.67
CA LYS A 607 45.94 33.87 -39.93
C LYS A 607 45.89 35.40 -39.84
N VAL A 608 46.32 35.92 -38.70
CA VAL A 608 46.65 37.33 -38.55
C VAL A 608 47.87 37.55 -39.44
N GLU A 609 47.65 38.04 -40.65
CA GLU A 609 48.72 38.58 -41.48
C GLU A 609 49.25 39.84 -40.79
N THR A 610 50.40 39.69 -40.13
CA THR A 610 51.19 40.79 -39.60
C THR A 610 51.72 41.60 -40.78
N VAL A 611 51.04 42.69 -41.13
CA VAL A 611 51.55 43.69 -42.07
C VAL A 611 52.63 44.49 -41.34
N VAL A 612 53.89 44.27 -41.72
CA VAL A 612 55.03 45.13 -41.34
C VAL A 612 55.09 46.28 -42.35
N GLN A 613 54.97 47.51 -41.86
CA GLN A 613 55.27 48.75 -42.60
C GLN A 613 56.60 49.33 -42.12
#